data_AF-A0A3M8VBK8-F1
#
_entry.id   AF-A0A3M8VBK8-F1
#
_cell.length_a   1.000
_cell.length_b   1.000
_cell.length_c   1.000
_cell.angle_alpha   90.00
_cell.angle_beta   90.00
_cell.angle_gamma   90.00
#
_symmetry.space_group_name_H-M   'P 1'
#
loop_
_entity.id
_entity.type
_entity.pdbx_description
1 polymer ?
#
loop_
_entity_poly.entity_id
_entity_poly.type
_entity_poly.pdbx_seq_one_letter_code
_entity_poly.pdbx_strand_id
1 'polypeptide(L)'
;LPQPVRTRLAGEHLAARRAGRRGPHRLTAADGVTYSLFPIRGGTSGGDTGDTPASPLADWLLAVAADAGDWPDERLDLLHGVTQLIAVERDRRDAAGTVRRQLAQEVLELVQAGAPSAEVAARLRVAAPVLLPGLGSGDAPHWQVVVARLEGEPGDGPVAQALLEEILVDPRSAGAGPSDRIAVAHTGDEAVALLPLPAPTDTDADAASTEVAGHEAGLHADALLAAVGEPLARGLGDDARLTLGVSAPVHSAEALRGALEEARHARR
;
A
#
# COMPACT_ATOMS: atom_id res chain seq x y z
N LEU A 1 11.47 -11.78 8.76
CA LEU A 1 12.46 -11.95 7.66
C LEU A 1 13.27 -10.67 7.49
N PRO A 2 14.61 -10.76 7.37
CA PRO A 2 15.48 -9.62 7.04
C PRO A 2 15.05 -8.94 5.73
N GLN A 3 15.22 -7.62 5.63
CA GLN A 3 14.80 -6.85 4.44
C GLN A 3 15.39 -7.38 3.13
N PRO A 4 16.71 -7.68 3.01
CA PRO A 4 17.27 -8.18 1.75
C PRO A 4 16.64 -9.50 1.29
N VAL A 5 16.29 -10.38 2.25
CA VAL A 5 15.60 -11.64 1.95
C VAL A 5 14.19 -11.34 1.44
N ARG A 6 13.42 -10.47 2.12
CA ARG A 6 12.06 -10.10 1.66
C ARG A 6 12.06 -9.50 0.25
N THR A 7 12.97 -8.55 0.00
CA THR A 7 13.12 -7.90 -1.30
C THR A 7 13.38 -8.91 -2.42
N ARG A 8 14.29 -9.86 -2.18
CA ARG A 8 14.61 -10.93 -3.13
C ARG A 8 13.41 -11.85 -3.37
N LEU A 9 12.76 -12.34 -2.31
CA LEU A 9 11.60 -13.24 -2.44
C LEU A 9 10.44 -12.57 -3.20
N ALA A 10 10.14 -11.30 -2.89
CA ALA A 10 9.09 -10.54 -3.56
C ALA A 10 9.41 -10.34 -5.05
N GLY A 11 10.63 -9.91 -5.38
CA GLY A 11 11.03 -9.69 -6.78
C GLY A 11 10.99 -10.97 -7.63
N GLU A 12 11.43 -12.10 -7.07
CA GLU A 12 11.39 -13.40 -7.75
C GLU A 12 9.97 -13.92 -7.94
N HIS A 13 9.09 -13.70 -6.96
CA HIS A 13 7.67 -14.01 -7.10
C HIS A 13 7.03 -13.20 -8.23
N LEU A 14 7.21 -11.88 -8.23
CA LEU A 14 6.65 -10.99 -9.25
C LEU A 14 7.18 -11.33 -10.65
N ALA A 15 8.49 -11.61 -10.78
CA ALA A 15 9.06 -12.08 -12.05
C ALA A 15 8.47 -13.42 -12.50
N ALA A 16 8.24 -14.37 -11.58
CA ALA A 16 7.62 -15.65 -11.88
C ALA A 16 6.17 -15.48 -12.36
N ARG A 17 5.41 -14.57 -11.74
CA ARG A 17 4.03 -14.23 -12.13
C ARG A 17 3.98 -13.61 -13.52
N ARG A 18 4.86 -12.64 -13.81
CA ARG A 18 5.01 -12.04 -15.15
C ARG A 18 5.32 -13.10 -16.21
N ALA A 19 6.19 -14.07 -15.90
CA ALA A 19 6.52 -15.17 -16.79
C ALA A 19 5.42 -16.27 -16.89
N GLY A 20 4.25 -16.07 -16.28
CA GLY A 20 3.14 -17.04 -16.32
C GLY A 20 3.39 -18.34 -15.56
N ARG A 21 4.42 -18.41 -14.70
CA ARG A 21 4.74 -19.63 -13.95
C ARG A 21 3.72 -19.83 -12.82
N ARG A 22 3.25 -21.07 -12.65
CA ARG A 22 2.41 -21.47 -11.51
C ARG A 22 3.29 -21.90 -10.34
N GLY A 23 2.92 -21.45 -9.14
CA GLY A 23 3.61 -21.83 -7.89
C GLY A 23 3.20 -23.24 -7.41
N PRO A 24 3.82 -23.72 -6.31
CA PRO A 24 4.79 -23.03 -5.48
C PRO A 24 6.18 -22.87 -6.13
N HIS A 25 6.87 -21.78 -5.83
CA HIS A 25 8.21 -21.50 -6.36
C HIS A 25 9.28 -21.71 -5.30
N ARG A 26 10.41 -22.29 -5.70
CA ARG A 26 11.55 -22.51 -4.79
C ARG A 26 12.65 -21.51 -5.09
N LEU A 27 13.18 -20.89 -4.05
CA LEU A 27 14.27 -19.95 -4.16
C LEU A 27 15.26 -20.14 -3.00
N THR A 28 16.54 -20.30 -3.32
CA THR A 28 17.61 -20.15 -2.33
C THR A 28 17.95 -18.66 -2.19
N ALA A 29 17.75 -18.12 -0.99
CA ALA A 29 18.09 -16.75 -0.67
C ALA A 29 19.60 -16.60 -0.38
N ALA A 30 20.07 -15.36 -0.27
CA ALA A 30 21.49 -15.04 -0.06
C ALA A 30 22.02 -15.53 1.30
N ASP A 31 21.12 -15.81 2.25
CA ASP A 31 21.43 -16.44 3.54
C ASP A 31 21.64 -17.96 3.44
N GLY A 32 21.53 -18.54 2.24
CA GLY A 32 21.65 -19.97 1.99
C GLY A 32 20.39 -20.78 2.31
N VAL A 33 19.33 -20.14 2.80
CA VAL A 33 18.07 -20.81 3.13
C VAL A 33 17.21 -20.95 1.88
N THR A 34 16.69 -22.16 1.65
CA THR A 34 15.69 -22.39 0.60
C THR A 34 14.31 -22.02 1.13
N TYR A 35 13.64 -21.13 0.41
CA TYR A 35 12.26 -20.74 0.64
C TYR A 35 11.35 -21.33 -0.44
N SER A 36 10.22 -21.88 0.00
CA SER A 36 9.10 -22.24 -0.86
C SER A 36 8.02 -21.16 -0.76
N LEU A 37 7.62 -20.61 -1.91
CA LEU A 37 6.69 -19.50 -2.02
C LEU A 37 5.34 -19.99 -2.50
N PHE A 38 4.33 -19.86 -1.65
CA PHE A 38 2.96 -20.24 -1.94
C PHE A 38 2.14 -18.98 -2.23
N PRO A 39 1.60 -18.80 -3.45
CA PRO A 39 0.74 -17.66 -3.75
C PRO A 39 -0.56 -17.74 -2.93
N ILE A 40 -0.97 -16.61 -2.37
CA ILE A 40 -2.28 -16.46 -1.73
C ILE A 40 -3.23 -16.01 -2.82
N ARG A 41 -3.98 -16.98 -3.37
CA ARG A 41 -5.01 -16.72 -4.38
C ARG A 41 -6.28 -16.32 -3.62
N GLY A 42 -6.77 -15.10 -3.85
CA GLY A 42 -8.13 -14.74 -3.47
C GLY A 42 -9.11 -15.75 -4.04
N GLY A 43 -10.07 -16.19 -3.23
CA GLY A 43 -11.13 -17.06 -3.71
C GLY A 43 -12.00 -16.22 -4.64
N THR A 44 -11.91 -16.45 -5.95
CA THR A 44 -12.98 -16.05 -6.87
C THR A 44 -14.21 -16.91 -6.56
N SER A 45 -14.86 -16.62 -5.44
CA SER A 45 -16.22 -17.05 -5.20
C SER A 45 -17.06 -16.31 -6.23
N GLY A 46 -17.55 -17.05 -7.22
CA GLY A 46 -18.31 -16.51 -8.35
C GLY A 46 -19.39 -15.54 -7.90
N GLY A 47 -19.28 -14.31 -8.39
CA GLY A 47 -20.21 -13.22 -8.16
C GLY A 47 -19.91 -12.14 -9.18
N ASP A 48 -20.75 -12.09 -10.19
CA ASP A 48 -20.77 -11.12 -11.29
C ASP A 48 -21.07 -9.70 -10.76
N THR A 49 -20.10 -9.08 -10.10
CA THR A 49 -20.19 -7.68 -9.63
C THR A 49 -18.96 -6.89 -10.01
N GLY A 50 -18.55 -6.90 -11.29
CA GLY A 50 -17.64 -5.90 -11.87
C GLY A 50 -16.29 -5.66 -11.16
N ASP A 51 -15.89 -6.52 -10.22
CA ASP A 51 -14.67 -6.34 -9.45
C ASP A 51 -13.48 -6.61 -10.37
N THR A 52 -12.73 -5.55 -10.63
CA THR A 52 -11.47 -5.61 -11.37
C THR A 52 -10.60 -6.71 -10.76
N PRO A 53 -10.05 -7.65 -11.56
CA PRO A 53 -9.19 -8.69 -11.02
C PRO A 53 -8.05 -8.05 -10.22
N ALA A 54 -7.83 -8.55 -8.99
CA ALA A 54 -6.76 -8.06 -8.13
C ALA A 54 -5.44 -8.00 -8.91
N SER A 55 -4.73 -6.88 -8.80
CA SER A 55 -3.49 -6.68 -9.52
C SER A 55 -2.47 -7.75 -9.12
N PRO A 56 -1.86 -8.47 -10.09
CA PRO A 56 -0.83 -9.47 -9.79
C PRO A 56 0.41 -8.85 -9.12
N LEU A 57 0.58 -7.53 -9.19
CA LEU A 57 1.66 -6.80 -8.54
C LEU A 57 1.39 -6.58 -7.04
N ALA A 58 0.12 -6.64 -6.63
CA ALA A 58 -0.36 -6.50 -5.25
C ALA A 58 -0.73 -7.87 -4.63
N ASP A 59 -0.32 -8.98 -5.24
CA ASP A 59 -0.59 -10.33 -4.75
C ASP A 59 0.15 -10.60 -3.42
N TRP A 60 -0.48 -11.36 -2.53
CA TRP A 60 0.14 -11.81 -1.28
C TRP A 60 0.78 -13.19 -1.49
N LEU A 61 1.83 -13.48 -0.72
CA LEU A 61 2.45 -14.80 -0.71
C LEU A 61 2.81 -15.25 0.69
N LEU A 62 2.79 -16.57 0.91
CA LEU A 62 3.34 -17.22 2.08
C LEU A 62 4.73 -17.74 1.75
N ALA A 63 5.75 -17.20 2.43
CA ALA A 63 7.13 -17.67 2.33
C ALA A 63 7.44 -18.66 3.45
N VAL A 64 7.78 -19.89 3.08
CA VAL A 64 8.10 -20.97 4.02
C VAL A 64 9.59 -21.27 3.90
N ALA A 65 10.34 -21.14 4.99
CA ALA A 65 11.77 -21.40 5.06
C ALA A 65 12.08 -22.91 5.04
N ALA A 66 11.72 -23.59 3.95
CA ALA A 66 12.02 -24.98 3.67
C ALA A 66 11.85 -25.27 2.18
N ASP A 67 12.53 -26.31 1.69
CA ASP A 67 12.21 -26.91 0.38
C ASP A 67 10.96 -27.79 0.51
N ALA A 68 9.87 -27.39 -0.13
CA ALA A 68 8.60 -28.11 -0.12
C ALA A 68 8.48 -29.14 -1.26
N GLY A 69 9.51 -29.31 -2.09
CA GLY A 69 9.48 -30.20 -3.24
C GLY A 69 9.35 -31.69 -2.89
N ASP A 70 9.81 -32.08 -1.69
CA ASP A 70 9.77 -33.45 -1.21
C ASP A 70 8.74 -33.63 -0.08
N TRP A 71 7.83 -32.67 0.10
CA TRP A 71 6.83 -32.76 1.17
C TRP A 71 5.71 -33.72 0.80
N PRO A 72 5.18 -34.49 1.77
CA PRO A 72 3.95 -35.27 1.57
C PRO A 72 2.77 -34.36 1.21
N ASP A 73 1.83 -34.89 0.44
CA ASP A 73 0.63 -34.18 0.01
C ASP A 73 -0.16 -33.63 1.20
N GLU A 74 -0.24 -34.36 2.31
CA GLU A 74 -0.96 -33.91 3.51
C GLU A 74 -0.36 -32.62 4.09
N ARG A 75 0.96 -32.45 3.99
CA ARG A 75 1.64 -31.24 4.47
C ARG A 75 1.44 -30.08 3.50
N LEU A 76 1.38 -30.36 2.20
CA LEU A 76 1.05 -29.37 1.19
C LEU A 76 -0.40 -28.90 1.35
N ASP A 77 -1.34 -29.83 1.58
CA ASP A 77 -2.75 -29.53 1.84
C ASP A 77 -2.94 -28.63 3.06
N LEU A 78 -2.19 -28.86 4.14
CA LEU A 78 -2.19 -27.96 5.29
C LEU A 78 -1.75 -26.54 4.92
N LEU A 79 -0.69 -26.38 4.11
CA LEU A 79 -0.25 -25.06 3.66
C LEU A 79 -1.27 -24.42 2.71
N HIS A 80 -1.91 -25.19 1.83
CA HIS A 80 -3.01 -24.68 1.01
C HIS A 80 -4.20 -24.22 1.86
N GLY A 81 -4.53 -24.93 2.93
CA GLY A 81 -5.53 -24.49 3.90
C GLY A 81 -5.14 -23.16 4.57
N VAL A 82 -3.86 -22.99 4.94
CA VAL A 82 -3.38 -21.72 5.51
C VAL A 82 -3.44 -20.58 4.49
N THR A 83 -3.04 -20.80 3.23
CA THR A 83 -3.13 -19.75 2.21
C THR A 83 -4.56 -19.36 1.89
N GLN A 84 -5.51 -20.31 1.95
CA GLN A 84 -6.94 -20.03 1.83
C GLN A 84 -7.46 -19.17 2.99
N LEU A 85 -7.05 -19.46 4.23
CA LEU A 85 -7.43 -18.63 5.39
C LEU A 85 -6.89 -17.20 5.26
N ILE A 86 -5.65 -17.05 4.80
CA ILE A 86 -5.06 -15.72 4.58
C ILE A 86 -5.79 -14.97 3.44
N ALA A 87 -6.19 -15.68 2.37
CA ALA A 87 -7.00 -15.09 1.31
C ALA A 87 -8.34 -14.55 1.84
N VAL A 88 -9.04 -15.30 2.69
CA VAL A 88 -10.30 -14.84 3.30
C VAL A 88 -10.09 -13.60 4.17
N GLU A 89 -9.00 -13.54 4.94
CA GLU A 89 -8.69 -12.35 5.74
C GLU A 89 -8.35 -11.14 4.88
N ARG A 90 -7.66 -11.36 3.76
CA ARG A 90 -7.42 -10.30 2.76
C ARG A 90 -8.73 -9.78 2.19
N ASP A 91 -9.63 -10.66 1.74
CA ASP A 91 -10.92 -10.26 1.19
C ASP A 91 -11.75 -9.47 2.22
N ARG A 92 -11.70 -9.87 3.49
CA ARG A 92 -12.32 -9.13 4.60
C ARG A 92 -11.70 -7.74 4.78
N ARG A 93 -10.37 -7.62 4.71
CA ARG A 93 -9.66 -6.33 4.80
C ARG A 93 -9.98 -5.42 3.62
N ASP A 94 -10.02 -5.96 2.41
CA ASP A 94 -10.37 -5.23 1.19
C ASP A 94 -11.81 -4.72 1.26
N ALA A 95 -12.76 -5.56 1.70
CA ALA A 95 -14.15 -5.17 1.91
C ALA A 95 -14.31 -4.08 3.00
N ALA A 96 -13.52 -4.14 4.07
CA ALA A 96 -13.51 -3.11 5.11
C ALA A 96 -12.96 -1.76 4.59
N GLY A 97 -12.13 -1.76 3.55
CA GLY A 97 -11.55 -0.57 2.93
C GLY A 97 -12.51 0.24 2.06
N THR A 98 -13.62 -0.33 1.60
CA THR A 98 -14.52 0.29 0.59
C THR A 98 -15.03 1.67 0.99
N VAL A 99 -15.53 1.83 2.22
CA VAL A 99 -16.05 3.13 2.70
C VAL A 99 -14.94 4.17 2.74
N ARG A 100 -13.72 3.76 3.10
CA ARG A 100 -12.57 4.66 3.19
C ARG A 100 -12.12 5.15 1.81
N ARG A 101 -12.07 4.25 0.82
CA ARG A 101 -11.79 4.58 -0.58
C ARG A 101 -12.82 5.56 -1.13
N GLN A 102 -14.11 5.33 -0.85
CA GLN A 102 -15.19 6.23 -1.26
C GLN A 102 -15.04 7.63 -0.65
N LEU A 103 -14.75 7.74 0.65
CA LEU A 103 -14.54 9.03 1.30
C LEU A 103 -13.29 9.75 0.78
N ALA A 104 -12.20 9.01 0.52
CA ALA A 104 -11.00 9.58 -0.11
C ALA A 104 -11.31 10.10 -1.51
N GLN A 105 -12.10 9.35 -2.29
CA GLN A 105 -12.52 9.73 -3.64
C GLN A 105 -13.29 11.05 -3.62
N GLU A 106 -14.27 11.18 -2.72
CA GLU A 106 -15.04 12.42 -2.55
C GLU A 106 -14.18 13.63 -2.18
N VAL A 107 -13.19 13.45 -1.29
CA VAL A 107 -12.24 14.52 -0.93
C VAL A 107 -11.37 14.88 -2.13
N LEU A 108 -10.86 13.90 -2.86
CA LEU A 108 -10.03 14.11 -4.04
C LEU A 108 -10.80 14.89 -5.13
N GLU A 109 -12.06 14.53 -5.38
CA GLU A 109 -12.93 15.21 -6.34
C GLU A 109 -13.12 16.69 -5.98
N LEU A 110 -13.38 17.01 -4.71
CA LEU A 110 -13.49 18.41 -4.26
C LEU A 110 -12.18 19.18 -4.46
N VAL A 111 -11.04 18.57 -4.11
CA VAL A 111 -9.72 19.20 -4.26
C VAL A 111 -9.42 19.45 -5.74
N GLN A 112 -9.71 18.51 -6.63
CA GLN A 112 -9.50 18.65 -8.07
C GLN A 112 -10.46 19.66 -8.71
N ALA A 113 -11.72 19.70 -8.27
CA ALA A 113 -12.77 20.54 -8.83
C ALA A 113 -12.65 22.03 -8.49
N GLY A 114 -11.61 22.46 -7.76
CA GLY A 114 -11.51 23.87 -7.40
C GLY A 114 -12.25 24.26 -6.12
N ALA A 115 -12.82 23.31 -5.35
CA ALA A 115 -13.79 23.62 -4.29
C ALA A 115 -13.22 24.59 -3.22
N PRO A 116 -14.07 25.42 -2.58
CA PRO A 116 -13.64 26.29 -1.49
C PRO A 116 -13.01 25.50 -0.34
N SER A 117 -11.95 26.04 0.28
CA SER A 117 -11.21 25.37 1.36
C SER A 117 -12.10 25.00 2.55
N ALA A 118 -13.12 25.81 2.85
CA ALA A 118 -14.10 25.53 3.89
C ALA A 118 -14.96 24.28 3.60
N GLU A 119 -15.26 24.00 2.33
CA GLU A 119 -16.01 22.82 1.90
C GLU A 119 -15.15 21.56 2.00
N VAL A 120 -13.91 21.62 1.54
CA VAL A 120 -12.92 20.53 1.69
C VAL A 120 -12.70 20.22 3.19
N ALA A 121 -12.54 21.25 4.02
CA ALA A 121 -12.41 21.10 5.47
C ALA A 121 -13.66 20.48 6.12
N ALA A 122 -14.86 20.85 5.66
CA ALA A 122 -16.10 20.23 6.13
C ALA A 122 -16.15 18.74 5.77
N ARG A 123 -15.80 18.36 4.53
CA ARG A 123 -15.75 16.96 4.11
C ARG A 123 -14.75 16.15 4.93
N LEU A 124 -13.54 16.67 5.14
CA LEU A 124 -12.51 16.01 5.96
C LEU A 124 -12.98 15.79 7.40
N ARG A 125 -13.66 16.76 8.01
CA ARG A 125 -14.24 16.61 9.36
C ARG A 125 -15.31 15.52 9.43
N VAL A 126 -16.15 15.42 8.38
CA VAL A 126 -17.17 14.35 8.29
C VAL A 126 -16.52 12.98 8.10
N ALA A 127 -15.46 12.90 7.29
CA ALA A 127 -14.75 11.66 7.00
C ALA A 127 -13.80 11.22 8.13
N ALA A 128 -13.41 12.13 9.03
CA ALA A 128 -12.42 11.91 10.09
C ALA A 128 -12.64 10.63 10.92
N PRO A 129 -13.85 10.26 11.38
CA PRO A 129 -14.05 9.04 12.16
C PRO A 129 -13.64 7.75 11.42
N VAL A 130 -13.66 7.78 10.08
CA VAL A 130 -13.31 6.62 9.23
C VAL A 130 -11.87 6.69 8.74
N LEU A 131 -11.37 7.90 8.42
CA LEU A 131 -10.00 8.10 7.91
C LEU A 131 -8.94 8.12 9.02
N LEU A 132 -9.33 8.47 10.24
CA LEU A 132 -8.42 8.73 11.36
C LEU A 132 -8.67 7.83 12.58
N PRO A 133 -8.90 6.50 12.43
CA PRO A 133 -9.16 5.66 13.59
C PRO A 133 -8.00 5.74 14.59
N GLY A 134 -8.34 6.07 15.84
CA GLY A 134 -7.41 6.14 16.96
C GLY A 134 -6.49 7.37 16.99
N LEU A 135 -6.66 8.37 16.11
CA LEU A 135 -6.08 9.70 16.34
C LEU A 135 -7.01 10.46 17.30
N GLY A 136 -6.47 10.94 18.42
CA GLY A 136 -7.26 11.61 19.46
C GLY A 136 -8.00 12.84 18.92
N SER A 137 -9.16 13.15 19.51
CA SER A 137 -10.05 14.23 19.05
C SER A 137 -9.54 15.66 19.30
N GLY A 138 -8.28 15.83 19.72
CA GLY A 138 -7.73 17.08 20.25
C GLY A 138 -7.21 18.04 19.19
N ASP A 139 -6.37 17.55 18.25
CA ASP A 139 -5.72 18.38 17.23
C ASP A 139 -6.01 17.87 15.81
N ALA A 140 -6.15 18.80 14.87
CA ALA A 140 -6.32 18.47 13.46
C ALA A 140 -5.02 17.84 12.93
N PRO A 141 -5.08 16.68 12.24
CA PRO A 141 -3.88 16.05 11.72
C PRO A 141 -3.25 16.93 10.64
N HIS A 142 -1.94 16.77 10.48
CA HIS A 142 -1.31 17.14 9.23
C HIS A 142 -1.65 16.09 8.17
N TRP A 143 -1.63 16.50 6.91
CA TRP A 143 -1.91 15.64 5.77
C TRP A 143 -0.68 15.58 4.88
N GLN A 144 -0.35 14.39 4.41
CA GLN A 144 0.65 14.19 3.37
C GLN A 144 -0.03 13.50 2.20
N VAL A 145 0.31 13.93 0.98
CA VAL A 145 -0.23 13.34 -0.25
C VAL A 145 0.82 12.44 -0.88
N VAL A 146 0.43 11.23 -1.24
CA VAL A 146 1.25 10.32 -2.04
C VAL A 146 0.51 10.05 -3.34
N VAL A 147 1.21 10.19 -4.46
CA VAL A 147 0.68 9.94 -5.79
C VAL A 147 1.44 8.78 -6.40
N ALA A 148 0.71 7.79 -6.91
CA ALA A 148 1.24 6.69 -7.70
C ALA A 148 0.62 6.68 -9.08
N ARG A 149 1.43 6.47 -10.11
CA ARG A 149 0.95 6.34 -11.49
C ARG A 149 1.60 5.14 -12.13
N LEU A 150 0.79 4.22 -12.63
CA LEU A 150 1.26 3.09 -13.42
C LEU A 150 1.19 3.47 -14.89
N GLU A 151 2.34 3.51 -15.54
CA GLU A 151 2.49 3.71 -16.98
C GLU A 151 2.51 2.34 -17.66
N GLY A 152 1.57 2.15 -18.59
CA GLY A 152 1.30 0.88 -19.24
C GLY A 152 0.01 1.00 -20.05
N GLU A 153 -1.05 0.36 -19.58
CA GLU A 153 -2.34 0.32 -20.28
C GLU A 153 -3.32 1.37 -19.71
N PRO A 154 -4.18 1.97 -20.55
CA PRO A 154 -5.23 2.85 -20.06
C PRO A 154 -6.20 2.06 -19.16
N GLY A 155 -6.50 2.63 -17.99
CA GLY A 155 -7.37 1.99 -16.99
C GLY A 155 -6.63 1.39 -15.79
N ASP A 156 -5.33 1.63 -15.67
CA ASP A 156 -4.49 1.14 -14.57
C ASP A 156 -4.72 1.85 -13.21
N GLY A 157 -5.67 2.79 -13.11
CA GLY A 157 -5.96 3.53 -11.87
C GLY A 157 -6.29 2.64 -10.66
N PRO A 158 -7.24 1.68 -10.78
CA PRO A 158 -7.52 0.71 -9.71
C PRO A 158 -6.32 -0.18 -9.38
N VAL A 159 -5.47 -0.48 -10.37
CA VAL A 159 -4.23 -1.25 -10.15
C VAL A 159 -3.22 -0.42 -9.37
N ALA A 160 -3.01 0.84 -9.73
CA ALA A 160 -2.17 1.78 -9.01
C ALA A 160 -2.71 2.03 -7.59
N GLN A 161 -4.03 2.06 -7.40
CA GLN A 161 -4.67 2.19 -6.09
C GLN A 161 -4.36 0.98 -5.21
N ALA A 162 -4.60 -0.23 -5.69
CA ALA A 162 -4.29 -1.46 -4.96
C ALA A 162 -2.80 -1.56 -4.62
N LEU A 163 -1.92 -1.20 -5.57
CA LEU A 163 -0.47 -1.17 -5.33
C LEU A 163 -0.10 -0.15 -4.26
N LEU A 164 -0.62 1.07 -4.35
CA LEU A 164 -0.29 2.13 -3.41
C LEU A 164 -0.79 1.79 -2.00
N GLU A 165 -1.96 1.16 -1.87
CA GLU A 165 -2.44 0.65 -0.58
C GLU A 165 -1.45 -0.36 0.03
N GLU A 166 -1.01 -1.37 -0.74
CA GLU A 166 -0.04 -2.36 -0.27
C GLU A 166 1.34 -1.76 0.07
N ILE A 167 1.81 -0.79 -0.72
CA ILE A 167 3.10 -0.10 -0.48
C ILE A 167 3.07 0.67 0.83
N LEU A 168 1.92 1.27 1.17
CA LEU A 168 1.74 2.11 2.35
C LEU A 168 1.47 1.30 3.61
N VAL A 169 1.10 0.03 3.50
CA VAL A 169 0.96 -0.87 4.64
C VAL A 169 2.35 -1.12 5.23
N ASP A 170 2.61 -0.63 6.45
CA ASP A 170 3.82 -0.99 7.18
C ASP A 170 3.71 -2.44 7.71
N PRO A 171 4.54 -3.38 7.20
CA PRO A 171 4.50 -4.77 7.64
C PRO A 171 5.04 -4.98 9.07
N ARG A 172 5.61 -3.96 9.72
CA ARG A 172 6.08 -4.02 11.12
C ARG A 172 5.00 -3.62 12.13
N SER A 173 3.91 -3.03 11.67
CA SER A 173 2.78 -2.62 12.49
C SER A 173 1.83 -3.81 12.70
N ALA A 174 2.05 -4.62 13.74
CA ALA A 174 1.14 -5.71 14.10
C ALA A 174 -0.08 -5.19 14.90
N GLY A 175 -1.29 -5.36 14.38
CA GLY A 175 -2.57 -4.98 15.03
C GLY A 175 -3.48 -4.12 14.13
N ALA A 176 -4.61 -3.65 14.68
CA ALA A 176 -5.46 -2.58 14.10
C ALA A 176 -4.72 -1.22 14.16
N GLY A 177 -3.57 -1.16 13.47
CA GLY A 177 -2.60 -0.06 13.46
C GLY A 177 -2.63 0.75 12.14
N PRO A 178 -1.58 1.55 11.83
CA PRO A 178 -1.51 2.56 10.75
C PRO A 178 -2.11 2.19 9.38
N SER A 179 -2.08 0.89 9.06
CA SER A 179 -2.85 0.25 7.98
C SER A 179 -4.31 0.69 7.85
N ASP A 180 -4.99 0.91 8.97
CA ASP A 180 -6.41 1.30 9.02
C ASP A 180 -6.63 2.79 8.73
N ARG A 181 -5.57 3.55 8.48
CA ARG A 181 -5.61 4.97 8.13
C ARG A 181 -5.32 5.24 6.67
N ILE A 182 -4.87 4.22 5.93
CA ILE A 182 -4.52 4.36 4.51
C ILE A 182 -5.81 4.45 3.71
N ALA A 183 -6.02 5.61 3.09
CA ALA A 183 -7.16 5.89 2.24
C ALA A 183 -6.65 6.33 0.87
N VAL A 184 -6.88 5.51 -0.16
CA VAL A 184 -6.40 5.77 -1.51
C VAL A 184 -7.60 5.94 -2.43
N ALA A 185 -7.59 7.01 -3.19
CA ALA A 185 -8.53 7.31 -4.27
C ALA A 185 -7.81 7.15 -5.62
N HIS A 186 -8.55 7.17 -6.73
CA HIS A 186 -7.91 7.17 -8.05
C HIS A 186 -8.63 8.09 -9.04
N THR A 187 -7.89 8.59 -10.01
CA THR A 187 -8.40 9.39 -11.13
C THR A 187 -7.66 9.00 -12.41
N GLY A 188 -8.38 8.54 -13.42
CA GLY A 188 -7.76 7.97 -14.62
C GLY A 188 -6.84 6.79 -14.28
N ASP A 189 -5.54 6.97 -14.52
CA ASP A 189 -4.44 6.03 -14.29
C ASP A 189 -3.56 6.39 -13.06
N GLU A 190 -3.99 7.39 -12.28
CA GLU A 190 -3.29 7.87 -11.09
C GLU A 190 -4.05 7.49 -9.82
N ALA A 191 -3.33 6.96 -8.83
CA ALA A 191 -3.81 6.76 -7.47
C ALA A 191 -3.25 7.83 -6.52
N VAL A 192 -4.08 8.27 -5.58
CA VAL A 192 -3.76 9.34 -4.64
C VAL A 192 -4.12 8.90 -3.23
N ALA A 193 -3.12 8.81 -2.35
CA ALA A 193 -3.31 8.55 -0.93
C ALA A 193 -3.33 9.86 -0.14
N LEU A 194 -4.29 9.97 0.78
CA LEU A 194 -4.33 11.02 1.80
C LEU A 194 -3.88 10.41 3.12
N LEU A 195 -2.68 10.75 3.56
CA LEU A 195 -2.06 10.19 4.75
C LEU A 195 -2.15 11.16 5.92
N PRO A 196 -2.86 10.79 7.00
CA PRO A 196 -2.88 11.60 8.20
C PRO A 196 -1.62 11.38 9.02
N LEU A 197 -0.98 12.49 9.39
CA LEU A 197 0.15 12.56 10.29
C LEU A 197 -0.32 13.19 11.61
N PRO A 198 0.13 12.70 12.78
CA PRO A 198 -0.15 13.36 14.05
C PRO A 198 0.36 14.82 13.99
N ALA A 199 -0.39 15.73 14.63
CA ALA A 199 0.11 17.09 14.81
C ALA A 199 1.40 17.03 15.66
N PRO A 200 2.45 17.79 15.30
CA PRO A 200 3.64 17.88 16.12
C PRO A 200 3.25 18.43 17.48
N THR A 201 3.69 17.79 18.57
CA THR A 201 3.48 18.34 19.90
C THR A 201 4.55 19.41 20.15
N ASP A 202 4.20 20.51 20.83
CA ASP A 202 5.15 21.58 21.18
C ASP A 202 6.36 21.08 22.01
N THR A 203 6.32 19.84 22.51
CA THR A 203 7.40 19.21 23.29
C THR A 203 8.50 18.61 22.39
N ASP A 204 8.22 18.34 21.12
CA ASP A 204 9.18 17.72 20.17
C ASP A 204 10.18 18.74 19.58
N ALA A 205 9.97 20.04 19.82
CA ALA A 205 10.89 21.08 19.36
C ALA A 205 12.22 21.12 20.16
N ASP A 206 12.24 20.58 21.38
CA ASP A 206 13.41 20.59 22.28
C ASP A 206 14.10 19.21 22.42
N ALA A 207 13.50 18.14 21.89
CA ALA A 207 13.97 16.76 22.03
C ALA A 207 14.66 16.22 20.77
N ALA A 208 15.54 17.01 20.15
CA ALA A 208 16.42 16.56 19.07
C ALA A 208 17.58 15.70 19.63
N SER A 209 17.29 14.55 20.27
CA SER A 209 18.27 13.47 20.53
C SER A 209 17.66 12.32 21.34
N THR A 210 16.78 11.50 20.74
CA THR A 210 16.70 10.06 21.09
C THR A 210 16.12 9.29 19.89
N GLU A 211 16.85 8.27 19.46
CA GLU A 211 16.52 7.39 18.34
C GLU A 211 15.27 6.53 18.64
N VAL A 212 14.07 7.11 18.48
CA VAL A 212 12.83 6.41 18.14
C VAL A 212 12.21 7.09 16.91
N ALA A 213 13.06 7.42 15.93
CA ALA A 213 12.66 8.13 14.72
C ALA A 213 12.08 7.15 13.69
N GLY A 214 10.77 7.14 13.55
CA GLY A 214 10.11 6.41 12.46
C GLY A 214 8.65 6.80 12.20
N HIS A 215 7.99 7.49 13.13
CA HIS A 215 6.58 7.87 13.01
C HIS A 215 6.32 9.38 13.08
N GLU A 216 7.33 10.22 13.31
CA GLU A 216 7.16 11.66 13.61
C GLU A 216 7.45 12.60 12.43
N ALA A 217 8.29 12.18 11.48
CA ALA A 217 8.43 12.86 10.19
C ALA A 217 7.70 12.00 9.15
N GLY A 218 6.85 12.61 8.31
CA GLY A 218 6.05 11.90 7.31
C GLY A 218 6.84 10.95 6.39
N LEU A 219 6.15 10.33 5.43
CA LEU A 219 6.80 9.44 4.48
C LEU A 219 7.89 10.16 3.69
N HIS A 220 9.02 9.49 3.54
CA HIS A 220 10.13 9.94 2.71
C HIS A 220 10.12 9.16 1.40
N ALA A 221 10.11 9.86 0.28
CA ALA A 221 10.09 9.22 -1.04
C ALA A 221 11.26 8.26 -1.25
N ASP A 222 12.45 8.55 -0.70
CA ASP A 222 13.65 7.70 -0.84
C ASP A 222 13.48 6.38 -0.09
N ALA A 223 12.88 6.42 1.09
CA ALA A 223 12.62 5.23 1.89
C ALA A 223 11.57 4.32 1.20
N LEU A 224 10.50 4.90 0.64
CA LEU A 224 9.51 4.16 -0.14
C LEU A 224 10.17 3.50 -1.36
N LEU A 225 10.90 4.29 -2.16
CA LEU A 225 11.56 3.79 -3.37
C LEU A 225 12.58 2.69 -3.05
N ALA A 226 13.37 2.84 -1.99
CA ALA A 226 14.32 1.82 -1.56
C ALA A 226 13.64 0.52 -1.09
N ALA A 227 12.42 0.62 -0.53
CA ALA A 227 11.67 -0.54 -0.08
C ALA A 227 11.05 -1.34 -1.24
N VAL A 228 10.54 -0.67 -2.28
CA VAL A 228 9.69 -1.30 -3.30
C VAL A 228 10.28 -1.29 -4.71
N GLY A 229 11.34 -0.51 -4.97
CA GLY A 229 11.90 -0.32 -6.29
C GLY A 229 12.44 -1.61 -6.91
N GLU A 230 13.29 -2.35 -6.18
CA GLU A 230 13.90 -3.58 -6.71
C GLU A 230 12.87 -4.71 -6.96
N PRO A 231 11.92 -5.01 -6.05
CA PRO A 231 10.90 -6.02 -6.31
C PRO A 231 9.99 -5.65 -7.48
N LEU A 232 9.49 -4.41 -7.51
CA LEU A 232 8.57 -3.97 -8.55
C LEU A 232 9.24 -3.89 -9.92
N ALA A 233 10.51 -3.47 -10.01
CA ALA A 233 11.24 -3.49 -11.28
C ALA A 233 11.31 -4.89 -11.90
N ARG A 234 11.48 -5.95 -11.08
CA ARG A 234 11.44 -7.34 -11.57
C ARG A 234 10.05 -7.78 -12.03
N GLY A 235 9.02 -7.28 -11.36
CA GLY A 235 7.62 -7.58 -11.64
C GLY A 235 7.05 -6.88 -12.87
N LEU A 236 7.40 -5.61 -13.05
CA LEU A 236 6.97 -4.78 -14.17
C LEU A 236 7.73 -5.13 -15.46
N GLY A 237 9.02 -5.44 -15.35
CA GLY A 237 9.87 -5.60 -16.54
C GLY A 237 10.09 -4.26 -17.25
N ASP A 238 10.33 -4.32 -18.56
CA ASP A 238 10.66 -3.13 -19.38
C ASP A 238 9.41 -2.44 -19.97
N ASP A 239 8.25 -3.09 -19.91
CA ASP A 239 7.02 -2.67 -20.59
C ASP A 239 6.13 -1.74 -19.74
N ALA A 240 6.39 -1.64 -18.44
CA ALA A 240 5.58 -0.86 -17.51
C ALA A 240 6.44 -0.13 -16.48
N ARG A 241 5.95 1.00 -15.97
CA ARG A 241 6.65 1.80 -14.97
C ARG A 241 5.68 2.32 -13.91
N LEU A 242 5.96 2.03 -12.64
CA LEU A 242 5.31 2.71 -11.54
C LEU A 242 6.16 3.92 -11.14
N THR A 243 5.55 5.11 -11.12
CA THR A 243 6.17 6.31 -10.56
C THR A 243 5.49 6.71 -9.25
N LEU A 244 6.27 7.19 -8.29
CA LEU A 244 5.78 7.59 -6.97
C LEU A 244 6.24 9.01 -6.64
N GLY A 245 5.33 9.83 -6.12
CA GLY A 245 5.61 11.18 -5.67
C GLY A 245 4.99 11.42 -4.30
N VAL A 246 5.70 12.17 -3.45
CA VAL A 246 5.32 12.41 -2.06
C VAL A 246 5.43 13.90 -1.80
N SER A 247 4.38 14.52 -1.25
CA SER A 247 4.39 15.94 -0.87
C SER A 247 5.07 16.15 0.48
N ALA A 248 5.41 17.41 0.79
CA ALA A 248 5.58 17.83 2.17
C ALA A 248 4.25 17.68 2.97
N PRO A 249 4.31 17.48 4.30
CA PRO A 249 3.14 17.58 5.18
C PRO A 249 2.50 18.98 5.14
N VAL A 250 1.17 19.03 5.14
CA VAL A 250 0.38 20.26 5.18
C VAL A 250 -0.66 20.23 6.30
N HIS A 251 -0.90 21.37 6.93
CA HIS A 251 -1.75 21.46 8.12
C HIS A 251 -3.20 21.92 7.85
N SER A 252 -3.57 22.19 6.59
CA SER A 252 -4.87 22.77 6.26
C SER A 252 -5.43 22.27 4.93
N ALA A 253 -6.77 22.32 4.81
CA ALA A 253 -7.47 21.95 3.59
C ALA A 253 -7.13 22.86 2.39
N GLU A 254 -6.77 24.13 2.64
CA GLU A 254 -6.33 25.07 1.61
C GLU A 254 -5.04 24.61 0.92
N ALA A 255 -4.11 24.03 1.69
CA ALA A 255 -2.82 23.58 1.19
C ALA A 255 -2.87 22.22 0.47
N LEU A 256 -3.98 21.46 0.55
CA LEU A 256 -4.09 20.13 -0.05
C LEU A 256 -3.96 20.13 -1.58
N ARG A 257 -4.46 21.17 -2.27
CA ARG A 257 -4.26 21.27 -3.73
C ARG A 257 -2.78 21.46 -4.05
N GLY A 258 -2.09 22.32 -3.30
CA GLY A 258 -0.65 22.52 -3.45
C GLY A 258 0.13 21.22 -3.21
N ALA A 259 -0.20 20.49 -2.15
CA ALA A 259 0.41 19.20 -1.83
C ALA A 259 0.17 18.15 -2.93
N LEU A 260 -1.04 18.07 -3.48
CA LEU A 260 -1.35 17.17 -4.61
C LEU A 260 -0.49 17.50 -5.83
N GLU A 261 -0.41 18.78 -6.21
CA GLU A 261 0.42 19.20 -7.33
C GLU A 261 1.91 18.95 -7.06
N GLU A 262 2.41 19.26 -5.86
CA GLU A 262 3.78 18.96 -5.46
C GLU A 262 4.11 17.47 -5.59
N ALA A 263 3.25 16.58 -5.06
CA ALA A 263 3.43 15.15 -5.18
C ALA A 263 3.44 14.70 -6.66
N ARG A 264 2.60 15.27 -7.52
CA ARG A 264 2.61 14.99 -8.97
C ARG A 264 3.91 15.40 -9.63
N HIS A 265 4.44 16.58 -9.29
CA HIS A 265 5.69 17.10 -9.85
C HIS A 265 6.92 16.35 -9.31
N ALA A 266 6.84 15.79 -8.10
CA ALA A 266 7.91 15.04 -7.44
C ALA A 266 7.98 13.55 -7.86
N ARG A 267 7.11 13.09 -8.77
CA ARG A 267 7.11 11.69 -9.22
C ARG A 267 8.43 11.29 -9.88
N ARG A 268 8.88 10.09 -9.54
CA ARG A 268 10.09 9.47 -10.09
C ARG A 268 9.95 7.94 -10.14
#